data_AF-A0A3M1ZMV3-F1
#
_entry.id   AF-A0A3M1ZMV3-F1
#
_cell.length_a   1.000
_cell.length_b   1.000
_cell.length_c   1.000
_cell.angle_alpha   90.00
_cell.angle_beta   90.00
_cell.angle_gamma   90.00
#
_symmetry.space_group_name_H-M   'P 1'
#
loop_
_entity.id
_entity.type
_entity.pdbx_description
1 polymer ?
#
loop_
_entity_poly.entity_id
_entity_poly.type
_entity_poly.pdbx_seq_one_letter_code
_entity_poly.pdbx_strand_id
1 'polypeptide(L)'
;METGKFKNRFIAYLLLAPTLIILAVFLYYPMLQTFKLSAYQVAFLGLKQKFVGLQNYIKILTDDFYFRVGFTNLVLIVVTNILKTVTVPLLVAELIFNLRNAVHRYI
;
A
#
# COMPACT_ATOMS: atom_id res chain seq x y z
N MET A 1 -26.80 -12.32 32.00
CA MET A 1 -26.38 -11.33 30.99
C MET A 1 -25.25 -10.50 31.60
N GLU A 2 -24.02 -11.01 31.55
CA GLU A 2 -22.89 -10.34 32.18
C GLU A 2 -22.27 -9.35 31.19
N THR A 3 -22.29 -8.08 31.58
CA THR A 3 -21.80 -6.97 30.77
C THR A 3 -20.27 -7.01 30.75
N GLY A 4 -19.70 -7.36 29.60
CA GLY A 4 -18.26 -7.30 29.32
C GLY A 4 -17.72 -5.87 29.35
N LYS A 5 -17.66 -5.27 30.54
CA LYS A 5 -16.94 -4.02 30.77
C LYS A 5 -15.45 -4.36 30.74
N PHE A 6 -14.80 -4.08 29.61
CA PHE A 6 -13.35 -3.93 29.52
C PHE A 6 -12.91 -2.77 30.44
N LYS A 7 -12.87 -3.00 31.76
CA LYS A 7 -12.52 -2.02 32.80
C LYS A 7 -11.00 -1.92 32.99
N ASN A 8 -10.22 -2.11 31.93
CA ASN A 8 -8.79 -1.83 31.96
C ASN A 8 -8.25 -1.62 30.54
N ARG A 9 -8.55 -0.45 29.96
CA ARG A 9 -7.95 0.01 28.69
C ARG A 9 -6.42 -0.05 28.74
N PHE A 10 -5.83 0.17 29.92
CA PHE A 10 -4.40 0.08 30.16
C PHE A 10 -3.81 -1.31 29.82
N ILE A 11 -4.48 -2.40 30.21
CA ILE A 11 -4.01 -3.76 29.91
C ILE A 11 -4.09 -4.04 28.41
N ALA A 12 -5.14 -3.56 27.74
CA ALA A 12 -5.26 -3.66 26.28
C ALA A 12 -4.12 -2.90 25.56
N TYR A 13 -3.77 -1.69 26.00
CA TYR A 13 -2.63 -0.96 25.44
C TYR A 13 -1.30 -1.65 25.72
N LEU A 14 -1.12 -2.26 26.90
CA LEU A 14 0.11 -2.99 27.24
C LEU A 14 0.31 -4.23 26.36
N LEU A 15 -0.78 -4.93 26.02
CA LEU A 15 -0.77 -6.07 25.09
C LEU A 15 -0.48 -5.63 23.64
N LEU A 16 -0.93 -4.44 23.25
CA LEU A 16 -0.65 -3.86 21.93
C LEU A 16 0.75 -3.23 21.84
N ALA A 17 1.31 -2.78 22.96
CA ALA A 17 2.60 -2.12 23.03
C ALA A 17 3.74 -2.86 22.29
N PRO A 18 3.97 -4.18 22.47
CA PRO A 18 5.04 -4.88 21.75
C PRO A 18 4.86 -4.80 20.22
N THR A 19 3.63 -4.98 19.73
CA THR A 19 3.33 -4.87 18.29
C THR A 19 3.56 -3.45 17.78
N LEU A 20 3.09 -2.44 18.53
CA LEU A 20 3.27 -1.03 18.17
C LEU A 20 4.74 -0.61 18.17
N ILE A 21 5.54 -1.12 19.11
CA ILE A 21 6.99 -0.87 19.18
C ILE A 21 7.67 -1.48 17.94
N ILE A 22 7.33 -2.72 17.59
CA ILE A 22 7.88 -3.36 16.38
C ILE A 22 7.52 -2.55 15.14
N LEU A 23 6.25 -2.13 14.98
CA LEU A 23 5.85 -1.26 13.87
C LEU A 23 6.61 0.07 13.89
N ALA A 24 6.74 0.72 15.04
CA ALA A 24 7.47 1.98 15.19
C ALA A 24 8.92 1.86 14.70
N VAL A 25 9.64 0.82 15.14
CA VAL A 25 11.06 0.62 14.85
C VAL A 25 11.29 0.15 13.42
N PHE A 26 10.48 -0.78 12.92
CA PHE A 26 10.75 -1.43 11.63
C PHE A 26 10.01 -0.81 10.45
N LEU A 27 8.91 -0.09 10.69
CA LEU A 27 8.13 0.55 9.63
C LEU A 27 8.28 2.08 9.68
N TYR A 28 7.95 2.70 10.81
CA TYR A 28 7.88 4.16 10.88
C TYR A 28 9.24 4.83 10.93
N TYR A 29 10.22 4.27 11.66
CA TYR A 29 11.57 4.81 11.69
C TYR A 29 12.24 4.87 10.30
N PRO A 30 12.33 3.77 9.52
CA PRO A 30 12.92 3.85 8.17
C PRO A 30 12.09 4.69 7.20
N MET A 31 10.76 4.73 7.36
CA MET A 31 9.90 5.65 6.60
C MET A 31 10.30 7.11 6.83
N LEU A 32 10.41 7.55 8.09
CA LEU A 32 10.83 8.92 8.43
C LEU A 32 12.24 9.24 7.93
N GLN A 33 13.17 8.27 8.04
CA GLN A 33 14.51 8.42 7.48
C GLN A 33 14.47 8.61 5.96
N THR A 34 13.59 7.90 5.26
CA THR A 34 13.41 8.01 3.81
C THR A 34 12.81 9.36 3.42
N PHE A 35 11.81 9.85 4.18
CA PHE A 35 11.27 11.20 4.00
C PHE A 35 12.32 12.29 4.21
N LYS A 36 13.20 12.12 5.20
CA LYS A 36 14.33 13.03 5.35
C LYS A 36 15.21 12.96 4.12
N LEU A 37 15.66 11.77 3.72
CA LEU A 37 16.59 11.55 2.60
C LEU A 37 16.04 12.04 1.26
N SER A 38 14.73 12.04 1.02
CA SER A 38 14.16 12.54 -0.24
C SER A 38 14.42 14.03 -0.48
N ALA A 39 14.63 14.81 0.58
CA ALA A 39 15.01 16.22 0.51
C ALA A 39 16.52 16.46 0.36
N TYR A 40 17.33 15.39 0.41
CA TYR A 40 18.78 15.46 0.22
C TYR A 40 19.16 14.84 -1.12
N GLN A 41 20.17 15.42 -1.75
CA GLN A 41 20.89 14.78 -2.84
C GLN A 41 22.02 13.96 -2.23
N VAL A 42 21.91 12.64 -2.34
CA VAL A 42 22.86 11.69 -1.76
C VAL A 42 23.75 11.15 -2.88
N ALA A 43 25.06 11.32 -2.74
CA ALA A 43 26.03 10.73 -3.67
C ALA A 43 26.09 9.20 -3.51
N PHE A 44 26.67 8.51 -4.50
CA PHE A 44 26.83 7.06 -4.48
C PHE A 44 27.48 6.61 -3.15
N LEU A 45 26.91 5.59 -2.50
CA LEU A 45 27.31 5.07 -1.17
C LEU A 45 27.13 6.04 0.03
N GLY A 46 26.40 7.14 -0.13
CA GLY A 46 26.09 8.03 1.01
C GLY A 46 27.26 8.91 1.48
N LEU A 47 28.39 8.89 0.76
CA LEU A 47 29.63 9.58 1.13
C LEU A 47 29.48 11.11 1.19
N LYS A 48 28.50 11.67 0.48
CA LYS A 48 28.15 13.10 0.54
C LYS A 48 26.64 13.27 0.49
N GLN A 49 26.11 14.08 1.40
CA GLN A 49 24.70 14.46 1.45
C GLN A 49 24.62 15.98 1.34
N LYS A 50 23.89 16.48 0.34
CA LYS A 50 23.60 17.90 0.18
C LYS A 50 22.11 18.13 0.37
N PHE A 51 21.73 19.04 1.26
CA PHE A 51 20.33 19.43 1.39
C PHE A 51 19.93 20.23 0.16
N VAL A 52 18.94 19.75 -0.60
CA VAL A 52 18.46 20.38 -1.84
C VAL A 52 16.96 20.69 -1.79
N GLY A 53 16.30 20.39 -0.67
CA GLY A 53 14.87 20.63 -0.48
C GLY A 53 14.05 19.90 -1.53
N LEU A 54 13.22 20.64 -2.28
CA LEU A 54 12.29 20.08 -3.27
C LEU A 54 12.87 19.92 -4.68
N GLN A 55 14.14 20.28 -4.90
CA GLN A 55 14.74 20.24 -6.24
C GLN A 55 14.73 18.82 -6.85
N ASN A 56 14.88 17.78 -6.03
CA ASN A 56 14.78 16.38 -6.48
C ASN A 56 13.41 16.09 -7.12
N TYR A 57 12.33 16.57 -6.50
CA TYR A 57 10.96 16.34 -7.00
C TYR A 57 10.72 17.09 -8.31
N ILE A 58 11.13 18.35 -8.41
CA ILE A 58 10.98 19.15 -9.64
C ILE A 58 11.74 18.48 -10.78
N LYS A 59 12.98 18.03 -10.53
CA LYS A 59 13.79 17.35 -11.55
C LYS A 59 13.11 16.08 -12.08
N ILE A 60 12.54 15.27 -11.18
CA ILE A 60 11.83 14.03 -11.56
C ILE A 60 10.56 14.34 -12.38
N LEU A 61 9.83 15.39 -12.02
CA LEU A 61 8.56 15.73 -12.69
C LEU A 61 8.77 16.40 -14.05
N THR A 62 9.82 17.19 -14.22
CA THR A 62 10.01 18.00 -15.44
C THR A 62 10.90 17.31 -16.47
N ASP A 63 12.03 16.74 -16.04
CA ASP A 63 13.10 16.31 -16.95
C ASP A 63 13.26 14.78 -17.03
N ASP A 64 12.68 14.01 -16.10
CA ASP A 64 12.95 12.58 -16.03
C ASP A 64 12.05 11.78 -17.01
N PHE A 65 12.67 11.30 -18.09
CA PHE A 65 12.03 10.42 -19.06
C PHE A 65 11.65 9.05 -18.45
N TYR A 66 12.53 8.48 -17.63
CA TYR A 66 12.30 7.17 -17.03
C TYR A 66 11.14 7.21 -16.04
N PHE A 67 11.02 8.29 -15.28
CA PHE A 67 9.87 8.50 -14.40
C PHE A 67 8.56 8.54 -15.19
N ARG A 68 8.49 9.29 -16.29
CA ARG A 68 7.28 9.39 -17.12
C ARG A 68 6.86 8.04 -17.72
N VAL A 69 7.82 7.29 -18.26
CA VAL A 69 7.56 5.95 -18.82
C VAL A 69 7.16 4.97 -17.73
N GLY A 70 7.89 4.96 -16.61
CA GLY A 70 7.60 4.10 -15.47
C GLY A 70 6.23 4.38 -14.86
N PHE A 71 5.86 5.65 -14.71
CA PHE A 71 4.56 6.06 -14.21
C PHE A 71 3.43 5.62 -15.14
N THR A 72 3.57 5.83 -16.45
CA THR A 72 2.57 5.40 -17.43
C THR A 72 2.40 3.87 -17.41
N ASN A 73 3.51 3.13 -17.34
CA ASN A 73 3.47 1.66 -17.22
C ASN A 73 2.80 1.22 -15.93
N LEU A 74 3.11 1.88 -14.80
CA LEU A 74 2.48 1.59 -13.51
C LEU A 74 0.98 1.83 -13.56
N VAL A 75 0.53 2.94 -14.14
CA VAL A 75 -0.90 3.23 -14.33
C VAL A 75 -1.56 2.15 -15.19
N LEU A 76 -0.94 1.78 -16.32
CA LEU A 76 -1.47 0.75 -17.22
C LEU A 76 -1.61 -0.60 -16.49
N ILE A 77 -0.59 -1.01 -15.74
CA ILE A 77 -0.60 -2.24 -14.94
C ILE A 77 -1.71 -2.18 -13.90
N VAL A 78 -1.81 -1.09 -13.12
CA VAL A 78 -2.82 -0.94 -12.05
C VAL A 78 -4.23 -1.01 -12.63
N VAL A 79 -4.53 -0.23 -13.66
CA VAL A 79 -5.85 -0.21 -14.30
C VAL A 79 -6.20 -1.58 -14.85
N THR A 80 -5.27 -2.21 -15.57
CA THR A 80 -5.48 -3.54 -16.14
C THR A 80 -5.69 -4.59 -15.05
N ASN A 81 -4.99 -4.48 -13.92
CA ASN A 81 -5.11 -5.40 -12.80
C ASN A 81 -6.45 -5.24 -12.08
N ILE A 82 -6.90 -4.01 -11.83
CA ILE A 82 -8.23 -3.73 -11.26
C ILE A 82 -9.32 -4.31 -12.16
N LEU A 83 -9.25 -4.09 -13.47
CA LEU A 83 -10.23 -4.64 -14.40
C LEU A 83 -10.26 -6.18 -14.36
N LYS A 84 -9.10 -6.83 -14.33
CA LYS A 84 -9.02 -8.30 -14.24
C LYS A 84 -9.57 -8.84 -12.93
N THR A 85 -9.14 -8.27 -11.81
CA THR A 85 -9.53 -8.71 -10.47
C THR A 85 -11.00 -8.47 -10.14
N VAL A 86 -11.65 -7.48 -10.75
CA VAL A 86 -13.09 -7.26 -10.59
C VAL A 86 -13.90 -8.09 -11.59
N THR A 87 -13.55 -8.04 -12.88
CA THR A 87 -14.37 -8.64 -13.95
C THR A 87 -14.32 -10.17 -13.92
N VAL A 88 -13.14 -10.78 -13.72
CA VAL A 88 -13.01 -12.25 -13.81
C VAL A 88 -13.81 -12.97 -12.73
N PRO A 89 -13.73 -12.61 -11.43
CA PRO A 89 -14.53 -13.28 -10.40
C PRO A 89 -16.03 -13.06 -10.56
N LEU A 90 -16.46 -11.88 -11.01
CA LEU A 90 -17.87 -11.58 -11.25
C LEU A 90 -18.44 -12.42 -12.38
N LEU A 91 -17.73 -12.53 -13.52
CA LEU A 91 -18.14 -13.38 -14.63
C LEU A 91 -18.23 -14.86 -14.21
N VAL A 92 -17.25 -15.34 -13.44
CA VAL A 92 -17.27 -16.71 -12.91
C VAL A 92 -18.46 -16.92 -11.96
N ALA A 93 -18.75 -15.96 -11.08
CA ALA A 93 -19.87 -16.03 -10.17
C ALA A 93 -21.22 -16.06 -10.91
N GLU A 94 -21.39 -15.25 -11.96
CA GLU A 94 -22.58 -15.26 -12.80
C GLU A 94 -22.76 -16.61 -13.51
N LEU A 95 -21.68 -17.17 -14.07
CA LEU A 95 -21.71 -18.46 -14.76
C LEU A 95 -22.14 -19.58 -13.80
N ILE A 96 -21.57 -19.61 -12.59
CA ILE A 96 -21.93 -20.60 -11.55
C ILE A 96 -23.39 -20.41 -11.12
N PHE A 97 -23.83 -19.17 -10.91
CA PHE A 97 -25.20 -18.88 -10.49
C PHE A 97 -26.22 -19.31 -11.55
N ASN A 98 -25.93 -19.02 -12.83
CA ASN A 98 -26.81 -19.40 -13.93
C ASN A 98 -26.90 -20.93 -14.09
N LEU A 99 -25.77 -21.64 -13.98
CA LEU A 99 -25.74 -23.12 -14.00
C LEU A 99 -26.54 -23.72 -12.84
N ARG A 100 -26.40 -23.18 -11.62
CA ARG A 100 -27.17 -23.62 -10.45
C ARG A 100 -28.68 -23.39 -10.62
N ASN A 101 -29.06 -22.23 -11.17
CA ASN A 101 -30.47 -21.89 -11.38
C ASN A 101 -31.12 -22.76 -12.47
N ALA A 102 -30.38 -23.10 -13.53
CA ALA A 102 -30.85 -24.02 -14.56
C ALA A 102 -31.13 -25.43 -14.01
N VAL A 103 -30.28 -25.93 -13.11
CA VAL A 103 -30.46 -27.26 -12.48
C VAL A 103 -31.67 -27.29 -11.54
N HIS A 104 -31.92 -26.24 -10.76
CA HIS A 104 -33.11 -26.15 -9.89
C HIS A 104 -34.44 -26.09 -10.65
N ARG A 105 -34.43 -25.69 -11.93
CA ARG A 105 -35.65 -25.63 -12.74
C ARG A 105 -36.07 -27.01 -13.29
N TYR A 106 -35.20 -28.02 -13.18
CA TYR A 106 -35.39 -29.36 -13.74
C TYR A 106 -35.64 -30.46 -12.68
N ILE A 107 -35.66 -30.08 -11.39
CA ILE A 107 -36.06 -30.93 -10.25
C ILE A 107 -37.39 -30.39 -9.73
#